data_AF-A0A8C6HFM7-F1
#
_entry.id   AF-A0A8C6HFM7-F1
#
_cell.length_a   1.000
_cell.length_b   1.000
_cell.length_c   1.000
_cell.angle_alpha   90.00
_cell.angle_beta   90.00
_cell.angle_gamma   90.00
#
_symmetry.space_group_name_H-M   'P 1'
#
loop_
_entity.id
_entity.type
_entity.pdbx_description
1 polymer ?
#
loop_
_entity_poly.entity_id
_entity_poly.type
_entity_poly.pdbx_seq_one_letter_code
_entity_poly.pdbx_strand_id
1 'polypeptide(L)'
;MRNWLVLLCPCVLGAALHLWHLWLRSPPDPHNTGPSAADQSALFPHWKFSHYDVVVGVLSARNNHELRNVIRNTWLKNLLHHPTLSQRVLVKFIIGARGCEVPVEDREDPYSCRLLNITNPVLNQEIEAFSFPEDASSSRLSEDRVVSVSFRVLYPIVITSLGVFYDASDVGFQRNITVKLYQTEQEEALFIARFSPPSCGVQVNKLWYKPVEQFILPESFEGTIVWESQDLHGLVSRNLHRVTVNDGGGVLRVLAAGEGALPHEFMEGVEGVAGGFIYTVQEGDALLRSLYSRPQRLADHMQDLQVEDALLQEESSGHDDIVFVDVVDTYRNVPAKLLNFYRWTVESTSFDLLLKTDDDCYIDLEAVFNRIAQENLDGPNFWWGNFRLNWAVDRTGKWQELEYPSPAYPAFACGSGYVISKDIVDWLAGNSRRLKTYQGEDVSMGIWMAAIGPKRHQDSLWLCEKTCETGMLSSPQYSPEELSKLWELKELCGDPCQCEAKDNRSSDTGTLRRRDNSPFTF
;
A
#
# COMPACT_ATOMS: atom_id res chain seq x y z
N MET A 1 -3.56 67.46 32.09
CA MET A 1 -4.03 66.42 33.03
C MET A 1 -4.00 65.08 32.30
N ARG A 2 -3.31 64.07 32.88
CA ARG A 2 -3.33 62.61 32.59
C ARG A 2 -2.91 62.17 31.17
N ASN A 3 -2.15 61.10 30.94
CA ASN A 3 -1.32 60.23 31.78
C ASN A 3 -0.47 59.43 30.78
N TRP A 4 0.86 59.48 30.88
CA TRP A 4 1.78 58.60 30.12
C TRP A 4 2.23 57.49 31.06
N LEU A 5 1.68 56.29 30.91
CA LEU A 5 2.12 55.08 31.62
C LEU A 5 1.40 53.88 30.99
N VAL A 6 1.97 53.27 29.95
CA VAL A 6 2.03 51.81 29.69
C VAL A 6 2.96 51.61 28.49
N LEU A 7 4.25 51.46 28.74
CA LEU A 7 5.22 50.85 27.82
C LEU A 7 6.44 50.48 28.66
N LEU A 8 6.37 49.32 29.31
CA LEU A 8 7.46 48.55 29.93
C LEU A 8 6.81 47.43 30.76
N CYS A 9 6.60 46.23 30.18
CA CYS A 9 6.58 44.93 30.89
C CYS A 9 6.05 43.78 30.00
N PRO A 10 6.93 43.13 29.20
CA PRO A 10 6.84 41.67 29.06
C PRO A 10 8.00 40.93 29.73
N CYS A 11 9.12 41.61 30.00
CA CYS A 11 10.35 40.95 30.46
C CYS A 11 10.42 40.73 31.99
N VAL A 12 9.64 41.47 32.79
CA VAL A 12 9.66 41.35 34.26
C VAL A 12 8.78 40.20 34.77
N LEU A 13 7.71 39.86 34.05
CA LEU A 13 6.84 38.72 34.37
C LEU A 13 7.54 37.36 34.11
N GLY A 14 8.38 37.27 33.08
CA GLY A 14 9.16 36.05 32.78
C GLY A 14 10.25 35.74 33.82
N ALA A 15 10.90 36.77 34.36
CA ALA A 15 11.93 36.60 35.39
C ALA A 15 11.35 36.20 36.77
N ALA A 16 10.16 36.72 37.12
CA ALA A 16 9.50 36.41 38.39
C ALA A 16 9.00 34.95 38.45
N LEU A 17 8.51 34.39 37.33
CA LEU A 17 8.06 32.99 37.25
C LEU A 17 9.23 31.99 37.34
N HIS A 18 10.39 32.33 36.77
CA HIS A 18 11.59 31.48 36.86
C HIS A 18 12.21 31.48 38.26
N LEU A 19 12.16 32.61 38.97
CA LEU A 19 12.65 32.73 40.35
C LEU A 19 11.70 32.07 41.37
N TRP A 20 10.39 32.05 41.10
CA TRP A 20 9.42 31.32 41.93
C TRP A 20 9.62 29.80 41.85
N HIS A 21 9.93 29.26 40.66
CA HIS A 21 10.21 27.84 40.48
C HIS A 21 11.50 27.36 41.15
N LEU A 22 12.50 28.24 41.27
CA LEU A 22 13.75 27.96 41.98
C LEU A 22 13.58 28.01 43.51
N TRP A 23 12.57 28.72 44.02
CA TRP A 23 12.31 28.87 45.45
C TRP A 23 11.48 27.71 46.06
N LEU A 24 10.83 26.89 45.25
CA LEU A 24 10.06 25.71 45.68
C LEU A 24 10.86 24.40 45.83
N ARG A 25 12.20 24.44 45.68
CA ARG A 25 13.07 23.31 46.00
C ARG A 25 13.54 23.40 47.45
N SER A 26 12.95 22.60 48.33
CA SER A 26 13.44 22.40 49.70
C SER A 26 14.87 21.82 49.70
N PRO A 27 15.75 22.21 50.65
CA PRO A 27 17.10 21.67 50.77
C PRO A 27 17.09 20.27 51.41
N PRO A 28 18.11 19.42 51.17
CA PRO A 28 18.25 18.14 51.85
C PRO A 28 18.79 18.33 53.28
N ASP A 29 18.32 17.47 54.19
CA ASP A 29 18.69 17.38 55.61
C ASP A 29 20.19 17.08 55.81
N PRO A 30 20.92 17.76 56.72
CA PRO A 30 22.37 17.60 56.87
C PRO A 30 22.83 16.53 57.88
N HIS A 31 21.95 15.62 58.34
CA HIS A 31 22.35 14.57 59.29
C HIS A 31 21.78 13.20 58.95
N ASN A 32 22.45 12.46 58.08
CA ASN A 32 22.57 11.01 58.26
C ASN A 32 23.85 10.48 57.60
N THR A 33 24.79 10.06 58.44
CA THR A 33 26.09 9.49 58.06
C THR A 33 25.95 7.99 57.73
N GLY A 34 26.26 7.61 56.49
CA GLY A 34 26.38 6.23 56.00
C GLY A 34 27.46 6.15 54.90
N PRO A 35 28.09 4.97 54.68
CA PRO A 35 29.48 4.87 54.24
C PRO A 35 29.75 5.31 52.78
N SER A 36 31.02 5.66 52.56
CA SER A 36 31.69 6.26 51.40
C SER A 36 31.19 5.88 49.99
N ALA A 37 31.12 6.89 49.13
CA ALA A 37 30.92 6.82 47.68
C ALA A 37 32.14 6.25 46.92
N ALA A 38 32.55 5.05 47.29
CA ALA A 38 33.56 4.26 46.57
C ALA A 38 33.20 2.76 46.66
N ASP A 39 31.93 2.40 46.41
CA ASP A 39 31.56 0.99 46.17
C ASP A 39 30.13 0.81 45.58
N GLN A 40 29.66 1.73 44.74
CA GLN A 40 28.34 1.64 44.07
C GLN A 40 28.42 1.64 42.54
N SER A 41 29.52 1.15 41.97
CA SER A 41 29.62 0.89 40.52
C SER A 41 29.33 -0.58 40.15
N ALA A 42 28.66 -1.34 41.02
CA ALA A 42 28.47 -2.77 40.82
C ALA A 42 27.02 -3.24 41.05
N LEU A 43 26.02 -2.51 40.55
CA LEU A 43 24.61 -2.97 40.55
C LEU A 43 23.81 -2.40 39.36
N PHE A 44 24.38 -2.46 38.17
CA PHE A 44 23.60 -2.47 36.93
C PHE A 44 23.90 -3.80 36.23
N PRO A 45 22.90 -4.61 35.84
CA PRO A 45 23.15 -5.69 34.92
C PRO A 45 23.72 -5.02 33.66
N HIS A 46 24.96 -5.34 33.31
CA HIS A 46 25.46 -5.10 31.96
C HIS A 46 24.53 -5.89 31.03
N TRP A 47 23.50 -5.24 30.49
CA TRP A 47 22.79 -5.78 29.34
C TRP A 47 23.80 -5.74 28.20
N LYS A 48 24.54 -6.83 28.03
CA LYS A 48 25.25 -7.07 26.78
C LYS A 48 24.15 -7.19 25.73
N PHE A 49 23.85 -6.12 25.01
CA PHE A 49 23.17 -6.27 23.74
C PHE A 49 24.06 -7.19 22.90
N SER A 50 23.54 -8.36 22.55
CA SER A 50 24.15 -9.15 21.48
C SER A 50 24.11 -8.30 20.23
N HIS A 51 25.28 -8.03 19.68
CA HIS A 51 25.40 -7.40 18.38
C HIS A 51 25.22 -8.46 17.30
N TYR A 52 24.46 -8.14 16.25
CA TYR A 52 24.14 -9.04 15.14
C TYR A 52 24.66 -8.47 13.83
N ASP A 53 25.45 -9.23 13.08
CA ASP A 53 25.87 -8.83 11.74
C ASP A 53 24.67 -8.55 10.83
N VAL A 54 23.62 -9.39 10.90
CA VAL A 54 22.40 -9.19 10.11
C VAL A 54 21.16 -9.41 10.96
N VAL A 55 20.21 -8.49 10.87
CA VAL A 55 18.82 -8.70 11.30
C VAL A 55 17.98 -9.05 10.07
N VAL A 56 17.32 -10.20 10.09
CA VAL A 56 16.37 -10.64 9.05
C VAL A 56 14.95 -10.34 9.52
N GLY A 57 14.26 -9.45 8.82
CA GLY A 57 12.84 -9.18 8.98
C GLY A 57 12.02 -9.93 7.92
N VAL A 58 11.14 -10.83 8.36
CA VAL A 58 10.23 -11.59 7.49
C VAL A 58 8.84 -10.99 7.61
N LEU A 59 8.34 -10.31 6.58
CA LEU A 59 6.96 -9.82 6.57
C LEU A 59 6.01 -11.02 6.50
N SER A 60 5.08 -11.09 7.45
CA SER A 60 4.11 -12.18 7.52
C SER A 60 2.71 -11.65 7.80
N ALA A 61 1.70 -12.22 7.15
CA ALA A 61 0.31 -11.96 7.50
C ALA A 61 -0.08 -12.72 8.76
N ARG A 62 -1.02 -12.18 9.53
CA ARG A 62 -1.49 -12.78 10.80
C ARG A 62 -1.89 -14.25 10.66
N ASN A 63 -2.63 -14.58 9.60
CA ASN A 63 -3.11 -15.93 9.29
C ASN A 63 -2.08 -16.86 8.61
N ASN A 64 -0.86 -16.40 8.28
CA ASN A 64 0.16 -17.22 7.60
C ASN A 64 0.96 -18.14 8.54
N HIS A 65 0.27 -18.81 9.48
CA HIS A 65 0.91 -19.69 10.47
C HIS A 65 1.70 -20.85 9.82
N GLU A 66 1.17 -21.46 8.76
CA GLU A 66 1.83 -22.57 8.06
C GLU A 66 3.13 -22.14 7.37
N LEU A 67 3.14 -20.97 6.72
CA LEU A 67 4.36 -20.42 6.10
C LEU A 67 5.45 -20.15 7.15
N ARG A 68 5.08 -19.53 8.28
CA ARG A 68 6.03 -19.32 9.39
C ARG A 68 6.59 -20.64 9.92
N ASN A 69 5.75 -21.67 10.07
CA ASN A 69 6.19 -23.00 10.49
C ASN A 69 7.12 -23.67 9.47
N VAL A 70 6.85 -23.54 8.17
CA VAL A 70 7.77 -24.06 7.14
C VAL A 70 9.11 -23.36 7.22
N ILE A 71 9.14 -22.03 7.37
CA ILE A 71 10.38 -21.27 7.57
C ILE A 71 11.15 -21.77 8.80
N ARG A 72 10.47 -21.91 9.94
CA ARG A 72 11.05 -22.45 11.18
C ARG A 72 11.65 -23.83 11.00
N ASN A 73 11.07 -24.67 10.15
CA ASN A 73 11.51 -26.04 9.90
C ASN A 73 12.52 -26.18 8.77
N THR A 74 12.79 -25.12 8.01
CA THR A 74 13.68 -25.12 6.84
C THR A 74 14.91 -24.24 7.09
N TRP A 75 15.02 -23.09 6.43
CA TRP A 75 16.21 -22.25 6.46
C TRP A 75 16.49 -21.65 7.84
N LEU A 76 15.46 -21.34 8.63
CA LEU A 76 15.66 -20.84 9.98
C LEU A 76 16.24 -21.94 10.88
N LYS A 77 15.75 -23.18 10.76
CA LYS A 77 16.36 -24.33 11.45
C LYS A 77 17.82 -24.49 11.06
N ASN A 78 18.12 -24.45 9.76
CA ASN A 78 19.49 -24.62 9.27
C ASN A 78 20.42 -23.49 9.77
N LEU A 79 19.93 -22.26 9.80
CA LEU A 79 20.64 -21.11 10.37
C LEU A 79 20.95 -21.31 11.86
N LEU A 80 19.97 -21.75 12.66
CA LEU A 80 20.13 -21.95 14.11
C LEU A 80 21.13 -23.07 14.43
N HIS A 81 21.31 -24.05 13.55
CA HIS A 81 22.32 -25.11 13.70
C HIS A 81 23.67 -24.75 13.06
N HIS A 82 23.76 -23.63 12.33
CA HIS A 82 24.99 -23.23 11.66
C HIS A 82 26.06 -22.80 12.68
N PRO A 83 27.29 -23.33 12.62
CA PRO A 83 28.30 -23.16 13.67
C PRO A 83 28.76 -21.71 13.86
N THR A 84 28.66 -20.89 12.81
CA THR A 84 29.13 -19.49 12.84
C THR A 84 28.01 -18.46 12.70
N LEU A 85 26.87 -18.81 12.10
CA LEU A 85 25.82 -17.83 11.77
C LEU A 85 24.74 -17.76 12.86
N SER A 86 24.53 -18.83 13.62
CA SER A 86 23.50 -18.91 14.68
C SER A 86 23.58 -17.81 15.75
N GLN A 87 24.77 -17.24 15.99
CA GLN A 87 24.97 -16.15 16.95
C GLN A 87 25.07 -14.76 16.29
N ARG A 88 25.21 -14.70 14.96
CA ARG A 88 25.43 -13.47 14.18
C ARG A 88 24.14 -12.95 13.53
N VAL A 89 23.10 -13.77 13.47
CA VAL A 89 21.85 -13.46 12.78
C VAL A 89 20.68 -13.47 13.74
N LEU A 90 19.90 -12.39 13.72
CA LEU A 90 18.61 -12.33 14.40
C LEU A 90 17.50 -12.41 13.34
N VAL A 91 16.60 -13.38 13.46
CA VAL A 91 15.44 -13.51 12.57
C VAL A 91 14.16 -13.17 13.33
N LYS A 92 13.31 -12.33 12.75
CA LYS A 92 12.01 -11.97 13.32
C LYS A 92 10.93 -11.92 12.24
N PHE A 93 9.80 -12.58 12.50
CA PHE A 93 8.55 -12.38 11.77
C PHE A 93 7.90 -11.07 12.19
N ILE A 94 7.46 -10.29 11.21
CA ILE A 94 6.87 -8.98 11.41
C ILE A 94 5.36 -9.10 11.17
N ILE A 95 4.57 -8.90 12.22
CA ILE A 95 3.12 -9.07 12.18
C ILE A 95 2.44 -7.80 12.70
N GLY A 96 1.36 -7.38 12.07
CA GLY A 96 0.56 -6.27 12.56
C GLY A 96 -0.17 -6.65 13.85
N ALA A 97 -0.05 -5.80 14.87
CA ALA A 97 -0.61 -6.04 16.19
C ALA A 97 -2.14 -6.14 16.19
N ARG A 98 -2.83 -5.58 15.18
CA ARG A 98 -4.29 -5.61 15.07
C ARG A 98 -4.74 -6.27 13.78
N GLY A 99 -5.76 -7.12 13.84
CA GLY A 99 -6.52 -7.55 12.68
C GLY A 99 -7.42 -6.42 12.16
N CYS A 100 -7.85 -6.51 10.90
CA CYS A 100 -8.82 -5.56 10.36
C CYS A 100 -10.23 -5.92 10.84
N GLU A 101 -10.91 -4.97 11.49
CA GLU A 101 -12.25 -5.18 12.03
C GLU A 101 -13.35 -5.29 10.98
N VAL A 102 -13.07 -4.92 9.73
CA VAL A 102 -14.03 -4.99 8.62
C VAL A 102 -13.90 -6.35 7.91
N PRO A 103 -14.97 -7.15 7.81
CA PRO A 103 -15.01 -8.37 6.99
C PRO A 103 -14.62 -8.07 5.54
N VAL A 104 -13.96 -9.00 4.85
CA VAL A 104 -13.41 -8.75 3.51
C VAL A 104 -14.49 -8.31 2.51
N GLU A 105 -15.67 -8.91 2.60
CA GLU A 105 -16.84 -8.66 1.76
C GLU A 105 -17.48 -7.29 2.00
N ASP A 106 -17.16 -6.66 3.12
CA ASP A 106 -17.68 -5.35 3.53
C ASP A 106 -16.66 -4.23 3.37
N ARG A 107 -15.50 -4.50 2.75
CA ARG A 107 -14.47 -3.50 2.49
C ARG A 107 -14.69 -2.75 1.18
N GLU A 108 -14.25 -1.49 1.12
CA GLU A 108 -14.22 -0.69 -0.12
C GLU A 108 -13.24 -1.27 -1.16
N ASP A 109 -12.16 -1.90 -0.69
CA ASP A 109 -11.30 -2.75 -1.49
C ASP A 109 -10.80 -3.92 -0.61
N PRO A 110 -10.65 -5.13 -1.15
CA PRO A 110 -10.33 -6.32 -0.34
C PRO A 110 -8.96 -6.22 0.37
N TYR A 111 -8.10 -5.31 -0.07
CA TYR A 111 -6.73 -5.15 0.40
C TYR A 111 -6.57 -4.14 1.55
N SER A 112 -7.59 -3.31 1.84
CA SER A 112 -7.55 -2.29 2.90
C SER A 112 -8.38 -2.68 4.13
N CYS A 113 -8.57 -1.74 5.06
CA CYS A 113 -9.49 -1.88 6.18
C CYS A 113 -10.54 -0.76 6.20
N ARG A 114 -10.99 -0.31 5.02
CA ARG A 114 -12.02 0.73 4.90
C ARG A 114 -13.37 0.08 4.64
N LEU A 115 -14.38 0.44 5.43
CA LEU A 115 -15.75 -0.04 5.26
C LEU A 115 -16.37 0.50 3.97
N LEU A 116 -17.01 -0.38 3.20
CA LEU A 116 -17.83 -0.02 2.05
C LEU A 116 -19.09 0.71 2.53
N ASN A 117 -19.06 2.05 2.42
CA ASN A 117 -20.08 2.94 2.97
C ASN A 117 -21.32 3.06 2.07
N ILE A 118 -22.02 1.93 1.86
CA ILE A 118 -23.33 1.88 1.20
C ILE A 118 -24.38 1.59 2.28
N THR A 119 -25.38 2.45 2.42
CA THR A 119 -26.41 2.30 3.47
C THR A 119 -27.82 2.20 2.93
N ASN A 120 -28.20 3.10 2.03
CA ASN A 120 -29.55 3.17 1.46
C ASN A 120 -29.47 3.19 -0.07
N PRO A 121 -29.11 2.06 -0.71
CA PRO A 121 -28.93 2.03 -2.15
C PRO A 121 -30.27 2.28 -2.85
N VAL A 122 -30.23 3.09 -3.89
CA VAL A 122 -31.39 3.38 -4.73
C VAL A 122 -31.50 2.28 -5.79
N LEU A 123 -32.53 1.43 -5.69
CA LEU A 123 -32.65 0.20 -6.50
C LEU A 123 -33.81 0.25 -7.48
N ASN A 124 -33.69 -0.52 -8.57
CA ASN A 124 -34.76 -0.74 -9.57
C ASN A 124 -35.32 0.54 -10.20
N GLN A 125 -34.54 1.62 -10.23
CA GLN A 125 -34.90 2.88 -10.85
C GLN A 125 -33.66 3.57 -11.43
N GLU A 126 -33.90 4.44 -12.42
CA GLU A 126 -32.87 5.31 -12.99
C GLU A 126 -32.52 6.45 -12.01
N ILE A 127 -31.23 6.76 -11.91
CA ILE A 127 -30.68 7.76 -10.99
C ILE A 127 -29.96 8.82 -11.81
N GLU A 128 -30.38 10.08 -11.68
CA GLU A 128 -29.65 11.22 -12.22
C GLU A 128 -28.47 11.55 -11.29
N ALA A 129 -27.23 11.28 -11.73
CA ALA A 129 -26.03 11.46 -10.91
C ALA A 129 -25.81 12.93 -10.48
N PHE A 130 -26.27 13.87 -11.29
CA PHE A 130 -26.15 15.30 -11.03
C PHE A 130 -27.49 15.99 -11.28
N SER A 131 -27.93 16.79 -10.32
CA SER A 131 -29.18 17.54 -10.41
C SER A 131 -29.03 18.97 -9.89
N PHE A 132 -30.00 19.83 -10.23
CA PHE A 132 -30.03 21.24 -9.83
C PHE A 132 -31.30 21.57 -9.07
N PRO A 133 -31.23 22.35 -7.97
CA PRO A 133 -32.42 22.87 -7.29
C PRO A 133 -33.30 23.70 -8.23
N GLU A 134 -34.62 23.53 -8.14
CA GLU A 134 -35.59 24.22 -9.00
C GLU A 134 -35.52 25.75 -8.85
N ASP A 135 -35.28 26.26 -7.63
CA ASP A 135 -35.28 27.68 -7.23
C ASP A 135 -34.04 28.48 -7.67
N ALA A 136 -33.19 27.90 -8.50
CA ALA A 136 -32.01 28.55 -9.06
C ALA A 136 -32.31 29.54 -10.18
N SER A 137 -33.11 30.56 -9.90
CA SER A 137 -33.21 31.72 -10.77
C SER A 137 -31.87 32.47 -10.77
N SER A 138 -31.21 32.51 -11.94
CA SER A 138 -30.01 33.31 -12.24
C SER A 138 -28.75 33.08 -11.39
N SER A 139 -28.15 31.88 -11.44
CA SER A 139 -26.71 31.79 -11.13
C SER A 139 -25.90 32.22 -12.36
N ARG A 140 -24.99 33.20 -12.18
CA ARG A 140 -24.03 33.62 -13.23
C ARG A 140 -23.36 32.38 -13.83
N LEU A 141 -23.44 32.27 -15.15
CA LEU A 141 -22.73 31.28 -15.95
C LEU A 141 -21.22 31.47 -15.69
N SER A 142 -20.48 30.41 -15.40
CA SER A 142 -19.01 30.49 -15.36
C SER A 142 -18.48 30.44 -16.79
N GLU A 143 -17.46 31.25 -17.10
CA GLU A 143 -16.78 31.26 -18.41
C GLU A 143 -15.73 30.15 -18.55
N ASP A 144 -15.67 29.22 -17.58
CA ASP A 144 -14.66 28.15 -17.58
C ASP A 144 -14.90 27.14 -18.70
N ARG A 145 -13.79 26.78 -19.36
CA ARG A 145 -13.77 26.03 -20.61
C ARG A 145 -13.33 24.60 -20.38
N VAL A 146 -14.16 23.69 -20.89
CA VAL A 146 -14.04 22.23 -20.81
C VAL A 146 -14.15 21.71 -19.40
N VAL A 147 -15.01 20.71 -19.27
CA VAL A 147 -15.42 20.22 -17.98
C VAL A 147 -15.21 18.74 -18.00
N SER A 148 -14.51 18.24 -17.00
CA SER A 148 -14.44 16.83 -16.71
C SER A 148 -14.99 16.54 -15.33
N VAL A 149 -15.55 15.34 -15.16
CA VAL A 149 -15.88 14.81 -13.83
C VAL A 149 -15.36 13.39 -13.75
N SER A 150 -14.47 13.17 -12.79
CA SER A 150 -13.98 11.84 -12.46
C SER A 150 -14.79 11.25 -11.31
N PHE A 151 -15.12 9.97 -11.43
CA PHE A 151 -15.84 9.21 -10.42
C PHE A 151 -15.29 7.79 -10.32
N ARG A 152 -15.54 7.17 -9.17
CA ARG A 152 -15.22 5.78 -8.87
C ARG A 152 -16.50 5.01 -8.60
N VAL A 153 -16.60 3.81 -9.15
CA VAL A 153 -17.69 2.87 -8.88
C VAL A 153 -17.32 2.02 -7.66
N LEU A 154 -18.18 2.02 -6.65
CA LEU A 154 -18.02 1.26 -5.40
C LEU A 154 -18.90 -0.01 -5.39
N TYR A 155 -19.89 -0.08 -6.26
CA TYR A 155 -20.68 -1.27 -6.53
C TYR A 155 -21.14 -1.25 -7.99
N PRO A 156 -21.23 -2.38 -8.71
CA PRO A 156 -21.52 -2.38 -10.14
C PRO A 156 -22.75 -1.55 -10.55
N ILE A 157 -22.57 -0.68 -11.55
CA ILE A 157 -23.62 0.18 -12.12
C ILE A 157 -23.69 0.03 -13.64
N VAL A 158 -24.81 0.45 -14.22
CA VAL A 158 -24.97 0.58 -15.68
C VAL A 158 -25.32 2.02 -16.00
N ILE A 159 -24.48 2.71 -16.78
CA ILE A 159 -24.83 4.03 -17.30
C ILE A 159 -25.82 3.85 -18.46
N THR A 160 -26.99 4.46 -18.36
CA THR A 160 -28.05 4.35 -19.38
C THR A 160 -28.07 5.55 -20.31
N SER A 161 -27.71 6.74 -19.83
CA SER A 161 -27.69 7.97 -20.62
C SER A 161 -26.59 8.93 -20.20
N LEU A 162 -26.07 9.68 -21.17
CA LEU A 162 -25.21 10.84 -20.92
C LEU A 162 -26.01 12.12 -21.19
N GLY A 163 -25.68 13.20 -20.49
CA GLY A 163 -26.46 14.44 -20.54
C GLY A 163 -25.63 15.72 -20.49
N VAL A 164 -26.27 16.82 -20.88
CA VAL A 164 -25.69 18.17 -20.97
C VAL A 164 -26.61 19.20 -20.33
N PHE A 165 -26.04 20.16 -19.61
CA PHE A 165 -26.79 21.33 -19.18
C PHE A 165 -27.12 22.21 -20.38
N TYR A 166 -28.24 22.91 -20.29
CA TYR A 166 -28.61 23.93 -21.26
C TYR A 166 -29.13 25.18 -20.55
N ASP A 167 -29.10 26.31 -21.24
CA ASP A 167 -29.71 27.55 -20.75
C ASP A 167 -31.18 27.63 -21.18
N ALA A 168 -32.08 27.87 -20.24
CA ALA A 168 -33.52 27.90 -20.47
C ALA A 168 -33.99 29.18 -21.19
N SER A 169 -33.07 30.12 -21.44
CA SER A 169 -33.33 31.38 -22.15
C SER A 169 -33.51 31.19 -23.66
N ASP A 170 -33.00 30.09 -24.22
CA ASP A 170 -33.06 29.78 -25.66
C ASP A 170 -34.11 28.69 -25.98
N VAL A 171 -34.91 28.94 -27.02
CA VAL A 171 -35.89 27.97 -27.53
C VAL A 171 -35.15 26.87 -28.29
N GLY A 172 -34.77 25.80 -27.58
CA GLY A 172 -34.20 24.58 -28.14
C GLY A 172 -32.67 24.45 -28.04
N PHE A 173 -32.15 23.24 -28.25
CA PHE A 173 -30.72 22.94 -28.22
C PHE A 173 -30.04 23.45 -29.51
N GLN A 174 -29.22 24.50 -29.44
CA GLN A 174 -28.75 25.20 -30.65
C GLN A 174 -27.33 24.85 -31.11
N ARG A 175 -26.62 23.93 -30.44
CA ARG A 175 -25.16 23.77 -30.63
C ARG A 175 -24.75 22.31 -30.72
N ASN A 176 -23.48 22.06 -31.09
CA ASN A 176 -22.93 20.71 -31.10
C ASN A 176 -22.06 20.49 -29.86
N ILE A 177 -22.39 19.48 -29.05
CA ILE A 177 -21.65 19.08 -27.86
C ILE A 177 -21.41 17.58 -27.93
N THR A 178 -20.20 17.13 -27.62
CA THR A 178 -19.88 15.72 -27.49
C THR A 178 -19.56 15.42 -26.03
N VAL A 179 -20.24 14.44 -25.47
CA VAL A 179 -19.97 13.89 -24.14
C VAL A 179 -19.27 12.55 -24.34
N LYS A 180 -18.12 12.38 -23.69
CA LYS A 180 -17.35 11.15 -23.74
C LYS A 180 -17.10 10.66 -22.33
N LEU A 181 -17.23 9.35 -22.12
CA LEU A 181 -16.72 8.71 -20.91
C LEU A 181 -15.45 7.95 -21.26
N TYR A 182 -14.38 8.25 -20.55
CA TYR A 182 -13.13 7.53 -20.60
C TYR A 182 -13.00 6.65 -19.36
N GLN A 183 -12.44 5.46 -19.51
CA GLN A 183 -11.82 4.80 -18.37
C GLN A 183 -10.51 5.51 -18.07
N THR A 184 -10.15 5.65 -16.79
CA THR A 184 -8.85 6.18 -16.40
C THR A 184 -7.73 5.46 -17.17
N GLU A 185 -6.80 6.23 -17.76
CA GLU A 185 -5.66 5.76 -18.57
C GLU A 185 -5.96 5.26 -20.00
N GLN A 186 -7.22 5.23 -20.45
CA GLN A 186 -7.55 4.91 -21.85
C GLN A 186 -7.69 6.17 -22.70
N GLU A 187 -7.07 6.17 -23.89
CA GLU A 187 -7.23 7.24 -24.89
C GLU A 187 -8.55 7.12 -25.67
N GLU A 188 -9.15 5.92 -25.71
CA GLU A 188 -10.42 5.67 -26.38
C GLU A 188 -11.60 5.86 -25.42
N ALA A 189 -12.62 6.56 -25.89
CA ALA A 189 -13.84 6.76 -25.11
C ALA A 189 -14.69 5.49 -25.14
N LEU A 190 -15.07 5.00 -23.95
CA LEU A 190 -16.00 3.88 -23.77
C LEU A 190 -17.40 4.22 -24.30
N PHE A 191 -17.84 5.46 -24.07
CA PHE A 191 -19.15 5.93 -24.52
C PHE A 191 -19.02 7.30 -25.15
N ILE A 192 -19.80 7.54 -26.21
CA ILE A 192 -19.85 8.84 -26.89
C ILE A 192 -21.32 9.20 -27.14
N ALA A 193 -21.77 10.33 -26.59
CA ALA A 193 -23.05 10.92 -26.92
C ALA A 193 -22.83 12.28 -27.62
N ARG A 194 -23.32 12.41 -28.84
CA ARG A 194 -23.23 13.66 -29.62
C ARG A 194 -24.56 14.35 -29.65
N PHE A 195 -24.63 15.57 -29.13
CA PHE A 195 -25.83 16.41 -29.14
C PHE A 195 -25.73 17.42 -30.27
N SER A 196 -26.84 17.65 -30.98
CA SER A 196 -26.95 18.65 -32.04
C SER A 196 -28.40 19.18 -32.13
N PRO A 197 -28.66 20.32 -32.79
CA PRO A 197 -30.03 20.82 -32.94
C PRO A 197 -31.05 19.83 -33.51
N PRO A 198 -30.74 19.04 -34.56
CA PRO A 198 -31.67 18.03 -35.06
C PRO A 198 -31.73 16.77 -34.19
N SER A 199 -30.84 16.62 -33.20
CA SER A 199 -30.74 15.45 -32.34
C SER A 199 -30.29 15.88 -30.96
N CYS A 200 -31.22 16.45 -30.19
CA CYS A 200 -30.95 17.05 -28.89
C CYS A 200 -31.21 16.10 -27.71
N GLY A 201 -31.87 14.96 -27.93
CA GLY A 201 -32.18 13.98 -26.88
C GLY A 201 -33.52 14.25 -26.21
N VAL A 202 -33.68 13.78 -24.97
CA VAL A 202 -34.88 13.96 -24.14
C VAL A 202 -34.54 14.86 -22.96
N GLN A 203 -35.45 15.77 -22.63
CA GLN A 203 -35.26 16.69 -21.53
C GLN A 203 -35.77 16.10 -20.21
N VAL A 204 -34.93 16.11 -19.17
CA VAL A 204 -35.26 15.70 -17.79
C VAL A 204 -34.65 16.73 -16.84
N ASN A 205 -35.44 17.31 -15.92
CA ASN A 205 -34.97 18.16 -14.81
C ASN A 205 -33.88 19.21 -15.15
N LYS A 206 -34.02 19.90 -16.29
CA LYS A 206 -33.11 20.93 -16.86
C LYS A 206 -31.82 20.41 -17.54
N LEU A 207 -31.71 19.12 -17.79
CA LEU A 207 -30.69 18.50 -18.64
C LEU A 207 -31.31 17.91 -19.90
N TRP A 208 -30.52 17.85 -20.96
CA TRP A 208 -30.80 17.01 -22.13
C TRP A 208 -30.02 15.72 -22.01
N TYR A 209 -30.67 14.58 -22.14
CA TYR A 209 -30.06 13.27 -22.08
C TYR A 209 -30.19 12.53 -23.40
N LYS A 210 -29.18 11.73 -23.73
CA LYS A 210 -29.20 10.75 -24.81
C LYS A 210 -28.84 9.37 -24.27
N PRO A 211 -29.57 8.33 -24.71
CA PRO A 211 -29.20 6.97 -24.38
C PRO A 211 -27.83 6.65 -24.99
N VAL A 212 -27.05 5.88 -24.26
CA VAL A 212 -25.79 5.29 -24.73
C VAL A 212 -25.92 3.77 -24.75
N GLU A 213 -24.96 3.09 -25.37
CA GLU A 213 -24.82 1.65 -25.19
C GLU A 213 -24.73 1.34 -23.69
N GLN A 214 -25.27 0.21 -23.24
CA GLN A 214 -25.32 -0.13 -21.82
C GLN A 214 -24.22 -1.14 -21.51
N PHE A 215 -23.16 -0.70 -20.83
CA PHE A 215 -22.15 -1.60 -20.24
C PHE A 215 -22.21 -1.56 -18.72
N ILE A 216 -21.93 -2.72 -18.11
CA ILE A 216 -21.74 -2.82 -16.67
C ILE A 216 -20.37 -2.23 -16.36
N LEU A 217 -20.37 -1.17 -15.56
CA LEU A 217 -19.15 -0.63 -14.95
C LEU A 217 -18.91 -1.41 -13.66
N PRO A 218 -17.82 -2.20 -13.56
CA PRO A 218 -17.56 -3.04 -12.41
C PRO A 218 -17.14 -2.22 -11.18
N GLU A 219 -17.10 -2.87 -10.02
CA GLU A 219 -16.50 -2.32 -8.81
C GLU A 219 -15.05 -1.86 -9.07
N SER A 220 -14.66 -0.75 -8.46
CA SER A 220 -13.36 -0.08 -8.63
C SER A 220 -13.10 0.46 -10.04
N PHE A 221 -14.11 0.46 -10.93
CA PHE A 221 -14.02 1.23 -12.17
C PHE A 221 -13.87 2.71 -11.86
N GLU A 222 -12.85 3.34 -12.42
CA GLU A 222 -12.69 4.79 -12.40
C GLU A 222 -12.87 5.33 -13.82
N GLY A 223 -13.76 6.32 -13.92
CA GLY A 223 -14.13 6.93 -15.18
C GLY A 223 -14.05 8.43 -15.11
N THR A 224 -13.73 9.05 -16.24
CA THR A 224 -13.79 10.50 -16.41
C THR A 224 -14.73 10.83 -17.55
N ILE A 225 -15.81 11.54 -17.24
CA ILE A 225 -16.71 12.09 -18.25
C ILE A 225 -16.17 13.45 -18.66
N VAL A 226 -16.04 13.68 -19.96
CA VAL A 226 -15.56 14.91 -20.55
C VAL A 226 -16.62 15.47 -21.49
N TRP A 227 -16.90 16.78 -21.35
CA TRP A 227 -17.77 17.52 -22.26
C TRP A 227 -16.93 18.39 -23.19
N GLU A 228 -17.05 18.16 -24.50
CA GLU A 228 -16.31 18.86 -25.55
C GLU A 228 -17.26 19.65 -26.46
N SER A 229 -16.87 20.86 -26.84
CA SER A 229 -17.51 21.61 -27.93
C SER A 229 -16.46 22.21 -28.86
N GLN A 230 -16.78 22.26 -30.15
CA GLN A 230 -15.95 22.93 -31.16
C GLN A 230 -16.14 24.46 -31.13
N ASP A 231 -17.20 24.94 -30.48
CA ASP A 231 -17.47 26.36 -30.27
C ASP A 231 -16.99 26.77 -28.88
N LEU A 232 -16.13 27.79 -28.81
CA LEU A 232 -15.52 28.29 -27.56
C LEU A 232 -16.54 28.82 -26.55
N HIS A 233 -17.78 29.10 -26.99
CA HIS A 233 -18.90 29.49 -26.12
C HIS A 233 -19.93 28.36 -25.92
N GLY A 234 -19.69 27.17 -26.49
CA GLY A 234 -20.68 26.08 -26.60
C GLY A 234 -20.91 25.25 -25.34
N LEU A 235 -20.02 25.32 -24.35
CA LEU A 235 -20.15 24.61 -23.08
C LEU A 235 -20.67 25.56 -22.01
N VAL A 236 -21.81 25.22 -21.41
CA VAL A 236 -22.35 25.94 -20.26
C VAL A 236 -21.96 25.18 -19.00
N SER A 237 -20.93 25.67 -18.31
CA SER A 237 -20.61 25.22 -16.96
C SER A 237 -21.59 25.84 -15.97
N ARG A 238 -22.08 25.01 -15.05
CA ARG A 238 -22.89 25.46 -13.92
C ARG A 238 -22.05 25.58 -12.66
N ASN A 239 -22.42 26.54 -11.82
CA ASN A 239 -21.75 26.75 -10.54
C ASN A 239 -21.84 25.48 -9.68
N LEU A 240 -20.67 24.90 -9.37
CA LEU A 240 -20.51 23.65 -8.63
C LEU A 240 -21.14 23.68 -7.23
N HIS A 241 -21.26 24.87 -6.60
CA HIS A 241 -21.88 25.03 -5.28
C HIS A 241 -23.38 24.70 -5.25
N ARG A 242 -24.00 24.53 -6.43
CA ARG A 242 -25.44 24.27 -6.57
C ARG A 242 -25.75 22.93 -7.22
N VAL A 243 -24.73 22.18 -7.63
CA VAL A 243 -24.90 20.82 -8.15
C VAL A 243 -25.08 19.90 -6.96
N THR A 244 -26.18 19.16 -6.92
CA THR A 244 -26.36 18.06 -5.98
C THR A 244 -25.89 16.77 -6.64
N VAL A 245 -25.04 16.00 -5.94
CA VAL A 245 -24.56 14.70 -6.40
C VAL A 245 -25.48 13.61 -5.82
N ASN A 246 -26.04 12.78 -6.69
CA ASN A 246 -26.74 11.57 -6.28
C ASN A 246 -25.82 10.39 -6.55
N ASP A 247 -25.23 9.86 -5.48
CA ASP A 247 -24.34 8.70 -5.52
C ASP A 247 -25.08 7.36 -5.41
N GLY A 248 -26.42 7.38 -5.42
CA GLY A 248 -27.26 6.20 -5.36
C GLY A 248 -27.19 5.48 -4.03
N GLY A 249 -26.87 6.19 -2.94
CA GLY A 249 -26.71 5.62 -1.61
C GLY A 249 -25.28 5.12 -1.33
N GLY A 250 -24.30 5.70 -2.02
CA GLY A 250 -22.86 5.38 -1.90
C GLY A 250 -22.34 4.35 -2.91
N VAL A 251 -23.09 3.98 -3.95
CA VAL A 251 -22.65 3.00 -4.95
C VAL A 251 -21.59 3.55 -5.92
N LEU A 252 -21.44 4.88 -5.97
CA LEU A 252 -20.34 5.56 -6.66
C LEU A 252 -19.81 6.71 -5.79
N ARG A 253 -18.63 7.22 -6.12
CA ARG A 253 -18.03 8.38 -5.46
C ARG A 253 -17.48 9.32 -6.52
N VAL A 254 -17.92 10.58 -6.53
CA VAL A 254 -17.34 11.61 -7.38
C VAL A 254 -16.05 12.12 -6.72
N LEU A 255 -14.91 12.02 -7.41
CA LEU A 255 -13.58 12.26 -6.83
C LEU A 255 -13.34 13.74 -6.46
N ALA A 256 -14.06 14.65 -7.11
CA ALA A 256 -14.06 16.07 -6.81
C ALA A 256 -15.12 16.49 -5.78
N ALA A 257 -15.92 15.58 -5.22
CA ALA A 257 -17.02 15.89 -4.29
C ALA A 257 -16.69 15.51 -2.83
N GLY A 258 -16.98 16.42 -1.88
CA GLY A 258 -16.92 16.17 -0.44
C GLY A 258 -18.33 16.05 0.14
N GLU A 259 -18.61 14.98 0.91
CA GLU A 259 -19.88 14.76 1.64
C GLU A 259 -21.18 15.01 0.82
N GLY A 260 -21.22 14.53 -0.44
CA GLY A 260 -22.42 14.63 -1.29
C GLY A 260 -22.64 15.99 -1.96
N ALA A 261 -21.70 16.93 -1.80
CA ALA A 261 -21.63 18.19 -2.52
C ALA A 261 -20.22 18.41 -3.09
N LEU A 262 -20.05 19.31 -4.06
CA LEU A 262 -18.70 19.70 -4.49
C LEU A 262 -18.11 20.66 -3.43
N PRO A 263 -16.89 20.41 -2.91
CA PRO A 263 -16.36 21.06 -1.72
C PRO A 263 -16.15 22.57 -1.90
N HIS A 264 -16.30 23.29 -0.79
CA HIS A 264 -16.22 24.76 -0.71
C HIS A 264 -14.79 25.33 -0.73
N GLU A 265 -13.78 24.52 -0.43
CA GLU A 265 -12.38 24.95 -0.31
C GLU A 265 -11.56 24.37 -1.47
N PHE A 266 -10.83 25.25 -2.18
CA PHE A 266 -10.13 25.03 -3.47
C PHE A 266 -10.96 25.23 -4.73
N MET A 267 -11.47 26.46 -4.93
CA MET A 267 -12.05 26.93 -6.21
C MET A 267 -11.09 27.84 -7.00
N GLU A 268 -9.79 27.54 -6.99
CA GLU A 268 -8.86 28.08 -8.00
C GLU A 268 -8.38 26.90 -8.86
N GLY A 269 -8.84 26.84 -10.12
CA GLY A 269 -8.37 25.86 -11.11
C GLY A 269 -9.21 24.59 -11.30
N VAL A 270 -10.42 24.49 -10.72
CA VAL A 270 -11.33 23.33 -10.91
C VAL A 270 -12.22 23.53 -12.14
N GLU A 271 -12.17 22.59 -13.09
CA GLU A 271 -13.08 22.49 -14.24
C GLU A 271 -14.52 22.24 -13.75
N GLY A 272 -15.53 22.99 -14.23
CA GLY A 272 -16.87 22.96 -13.62
C GLY A 272 -17.97 22.24 -14.40
N VAL A 273 -18.66 21.21 -13.90
CA VAL A 273 -20.08 20.85 -14.19
C VAL A 273 -20.75 21.22 -15.56
N ALA A 274 -20.54 20.57 -16.73
CA ALA A 274 -21.24 20.87 -18.00
C ALA A 274 -22.43 19.95 -18.34
N GLY A 275 -22.62 18.86 -17.60
CA GLY A 275 -23.77 17.97 -17.76
C GLY A 275 -23.85 16.92 -16.67
N GLY A 276 -24.38 15.75 -17.01
CA GLY A 276 -24.46 14.62 -16.09
C GLY A 276 -24.66 13.29 -16.79
N PHE A 277 -25.00 12.26 -16.02
CA PHE A 277 -25.33 10.94 -16.55
C PHE A 277 -26.43 10.29 -15.71
N ILE A 278 -27.15 9.37 -16.34
CA ILE A 278 -28.17 8.53 -15.70
C ILE A 278 -27.60 7.12 -15.60
N TYR A 279 -27.82 6.49 -14.44
CA TYR A 279 -27.38 5.13 -14.22
C TYR A 279 -28.37 4.33 -13.38
N THR A 280 -28.20 3.01 -13.38
CA THR A 280 -28.93 2.06 -12.54
C THR A 280 -27.95 1.18 -11.78
N VAL A 281 -28.33 0.73 -10.58
CA VAL A 281 -27.55 -0.25 -9.80
C VAL A 281 -27.75 -1.64 -10.39
N GLN A 282 -26.65 -2.31 -10.74
CA GLN A 282 -26.69 -3.69 -11.24
C GLN A 282 -26.91 -4.65 -10.07
N GLU A 283 -27.79 -5.65 -10.21
CA GLU A 283 -28.03 -6.67 -9.16
C GLU A 283 -28.39 -6.11 -7.77
N GLY A 284 -29.20 -5.04 -7.73
CA GLY A 284 -29.60 -4.35 -6.50
C GLY A 284 -30.10 -5.25 -5.36
N ASP A 285 -30.86 -6.31 -5.67
CA ASP A 285 -31.35 -7.25 -4.66
C ASP A 285 -30.21 -8.03 -3.97
N ALA A 286 -29.12 -8.31 -4.69
CA ALA A 286 -27.94 -8.96 -4.12
C ALA A 286 -27.20 -8.01 -3.17
N LEU A 287 -27.02 -6.74 -3.56
CA LEU A 287 -26.50 -5.69 -2.68
C LEU A 287 -27.32 -5.60 -1.40
N LEU A 288 -28.65 -5.52 -1.53
CA LEU A 288 -29.54 -5.38 -0.38
C LEU A 288 -29.44 -6.58 0.57
N ARG A 289 -29.40 -7.81 0.06
CA ARG A 289 -29.16 -9.02 0.87
C ARG A 289 -27.81 -8.99 1.57
N SER A 290 -26.76 -8.50 0.89
CA SER A 290 -25.44 -8.34 1.49
C SER A 290 -25.47 -7.33 2.64
N LEU A 291 -26.13 -6.17 2.46
CA LEU A 291 -26.27 -5.15 3.49
C LEU A 291 -27.07 -5.64 4.70
N TYR A 292 -28.15 -6.40 4.49
CA TYR A 292 -28.92 -7.01 5.58
C TYR A 292 -28.12 -8.03 6.40
N SER A 293 -27.18 -8.73 5.78
CA SER A 293 -26.35 -9.75 6.46
C SER A 293 -25.09 -9.19 7.11
N ARG A 294 -24.75 -7.92 6.83
CA ARG A 294 -23.56 -7.22 7.36
C ARG A 294 -23.45 -7.25 8.89
N PRO A 295 -24.50 -6.99 9.70
CA PRO A 295 -24.36 -7.03 11.15
C PRO A 295 -23.96 -8.41 11.69
N GLN A 296 -24.49 -9.48 11.09
CA GLN A 296 -24.14 -10.85 11.49
C GLN A 296 -22.71 -11.18 11.07
N ARG A 297 -22.32 -10.88 9.82
CA ARG A 297 -20.93 -11.06 9.35
C ARG A 297 -19.93 -10.32 10.23
N LEU A 298 -20.25 -9.10 10.65
CA LEU A 298 -19.40 -8.34 11.56
C LEU A 298 -19.24 -9.05 12.91
N ALA A 299 -20.32 -9.57 13.48
CA ALA A 299 -20.27 -10.30 14.75
C ALA A 299 -19.43 -11.58 14.65
N ASP A 300 -19.62 -12.37 13.58
CA ASP A 300 -18.87 -13.60 13.33
C ASP A 300 -17.37 -13.28 13.11
N HIS A 301 -17.08 -12.27 12.28
CA HIS A 301 -15.71 -11.82 12.01
C HIS A 301 -14.99 -11.31 13.27
N MET A 302 -15.69 -10.59 14.15
CA MET A 302 -15.12 -10.17 15.45
C MET A 302 -14.74 -11.36 16.32
N GLN A 303 -15.52 -12.44 16.30
CA GLN A 303 -15.20 -13.66 17.02
C GLN A 303 -13.98 -14.35 16.41
N ASP A 304 -13.90 -14.43 15.09
CA ASP A 304 -12.76 -15.03 14.38
C ASP A 304 -11.45 -14.26 14.66
N LEU A 305 -11.49 -12.93 14.68
CA LEU A 305 -10.33 -12.10 15.05
C LEU A 305 -9.85 -12.38 16.48
N GLN A 306 -10.76 -12.57 17.44
CA GLN A 306 -10.38 -12.91 18.82
C GLN A 306 -9.68 -14.27 18.91
N VAL A 307 -10.13 -15.25 18.11
CA VAL A 307 -9.49 -16.57 18.02
C VAL A 307 -8.11 -16.44 17.38
N GLU A 308 -7.99 -15.69 16.28
CA GLU A 308 -6.71 -15.41 15.63
C GLU A 308 -5.72 -14.73 16.59
N ASP A 309 -6.17 -13.70 17.34
CA ASP A 309 -5.36 -13.02 18.36
C ASP A 309 -4.83 -14.01 19.40
N ALA A 310 -5.69 -14.90 19.92
CA ALA A 310 -5.28 -15.89 20.92
C ALA A 310 -4.22 -16.87 20.38
N LEU A 311 -4.42 -17.38 19.16
CA LEU A 311 -3.47 -18.28 18.50
C LEU A 311 -2.12 -17.61 18.22
N LEU A 312 -2.13 -16.35 17.80
CA LEU A 312 -0.90 -15.57 17.59
C LEU A 312 -0.14 -15.30 18.89
N GLN A 313 -0.84 -15.05 20.00
CA GLN A 313 -0.20 -14.89 21.30
C GLN A 313 0.43 -16.20 21.80
N GLU A 314 -0.24 -17.33 21.58
CA GLU A 314 0.32 -18.66 21.87
C GLU A 314 1.57 -18.93 21.03
N GLU A 315 1.50 -18.70 19.72
CA GLU A 315 2.63 -18.85 18.79
C GLU A 315 3.82 -17.97 19.21
N SER A 316 3.56 -16.68 19.48
CA SER A 316 4.61 -15.74 19.90
C SER A 316 5.28 -16.16 21.20
N SER A 317 4.50 -16.67 22.16
CA SER A 317 5.02 -17.15 23.45
C SER A 317 5.84 -18.42 23.31
N GLY A 318 5.52 -19.27 22.33
CA GLY A 318 6.22 -20.54 22.08
C GLY A 318 7.55 -20.39 21.34
N HIS A 319 7.70 -19.37 20.49
CA HIS A 319 8.84 -19.27 19.57
C HIS A 319 9.78 -18.08 19.81
N ASP A 320 9.33 -17.00 20.46
CA ASP A 320 10.11 -15.75 20.64
C ASP A 320 10.74 -15.24 19.33
N ASP A 321 10.05 -15.41 18.21
CA ASP A 321 10.51 -15.00 16.87
C ASP A 321 9.54 -14.03 16.18
N ILE A 322 8.49 -13.56 16.88
CA ILE A 322 7.50 -12.62 16.35
C ILE A 322 7.73 -11.21 16.94
N VAL A 323 7.64 -10.19 16.09
CA VAL A 323 7.55 -8.78 16.48
C VAL A 323 6.18 -8.26 16.03
N PHE A 324 5.34 -7.94 17.02
CA PHE A 324 4.09 -7.23 16.76
C PHE A 324 4.36 -5.74 16.61
N VAL A 325 3.98 -5.17 15.46
CA VAL A 325 4.11 -3.74 15.18
C VAL A 325 2.75 -3.06 15.15
N ASP A 326 2.69 -1.80 15.61
CA ASP A 326 1.45 -1.04 15.79
C ASP A 326 0.81 -0.62 14.45
N VAL A 327 0.14 -1.57 13.79
CA VAL A 327 -0.56 -1.38 12.52
C VAL A 327 -1.74 -2.36 12.43
N VAL A 328 -2.78 -1.96 11.70
CA VAL A 328 -3.83 -2.88 11.28
C VAL A 328 -3.29 -3.70 10.11
N ASP A 329 -3.19 -5.01 10.29
CA ASP A 329 -2.56 -5.91 9.32
C ASP A 329 -3.45 -6.12 8.10
N THR A 330 -3.14 -5.36 7.05
CA THR A 330 -3.77 -5.46 5.74
C THR A 330 -2.71 -5.25 4.67
N TYR A 331 -3.02 -5.67 3.45
CA TYR A 331 -2.09 -5.56 2.34
C TYR A 331 -1.70 -4.10 2.04
N ARG A 332 -2.66 -3.16 2.08
CA ARG A 332 -2.38 -1.72 1.91
C ARG A 332 -1.45 -1.15 3.00
N ASN A 333 -1.38 -1.78 4.18
CA ASN A 333 -0.62 -1.29 5.33
C ASN A 333 0.76 -1.94 5.50
N VAL A 334 1.18 -2.83 4.59
CA VAL A 334 2.51 -3.47 4.64
C VAL A 334 3.66 -2.46 4.68
N PRO A 335 3.66 -1.31 3.95
CA PRO A 335 4.72 -0.31 4.10
C PRO A 335 4.79 0.29 5.51
N ALA A 336 3.65 0.54 6.15
CA ALA A 336 3.59 1.02 7.54
C ALA A 336 4.09 -0.05 8.52
N LYS A 337 3.76 -1.31 8.27
CA LYS A 337 4.29 -2.47 9.02
C LYS A 337 5.81 -2.48 8.99
N LEU A 338 6.41 -2.31 7.81
CA LEU A 338 7.87 -2.28 7.64
C LEU A 338 8.52 -1.08 8.34
N LEU A 339 7.97 0.12 8.20
CA LEU A 339 8.51 1.31 8.89
C LEU A 339 8.49 1.15 10.42
N ASN A 340 7.44 0.56 10.96
CA ASN A 340 7.37 0.27 12.39
C ASN A 340 8.37 -0.82 12.81
N PHE A 341 8.66 -1.80 11.94
CA PHE A 341 9.71 -2.77 12.19
C PHE A 341 11.09 -2.11 12.24
N TYR A 342 11.42 -1.22 11.30
CA TYR A 342 12.69 -0.48 11.34
C TYR A 342 12.89 0.29 12.64
N ARG A 343 11.84 0.94 13.15
CA ARG A 343 11.88 1.58 14.47
C ARG A 343 12.18 0.58 15.57
N TRP A 344 11.45 -0.53 15.60
CA TRP A 344 11.66 -1.58 16.60
C TRP A 344 13.10 -2.11 16.55
N THR A 345 13.64 -2.37 15.35
CA THR A 345 15.01 -2.85 15.17
C THR A 345 16.02 -1.86 15.72
N VAL A 346 15.93 -0.58 15.34
CA VAL A 346 16.85 0.47 15.82
C VAL A 346 16.77 0.68 17.34
N GLU A 347 15.57 0.57 17.92
CA GLU A 347 15.34 0.77 19.35
C GLU A 347 15.75 -0.45 20.20
N SER A 348 15.71 -1.66 19.63
CA SER A 348 15.80 -2.92 20.41
C SER A 348 17.06 -3.74 20.12
N THR A 349 17.79 -3.48 19.04
CA THR A 349 18.92 -4.31 18.61
C THR A 349 20.14 -3.50 18.22
N SER A 350 21.32 -4.13 18.27
CA SER A 350 22.55 -3.61 17.68
C SER A 350 22.90 -4.49 16.48
N PHE A 351 23.09 -3.88 15.32
CA PHE A 351 23.31 -4.63 14.08
C PHE A 351 24.12 -3.87 13.03
N ASP A 352 24.62 -4.56 12.00
CA ASP A 352 25.31 -3.93 10.87
C ASP A 352 24.40 -3.78 9.65
N LEU A 353 23.66 -4.84 9.30
CA LEU A 353 22.80 -4.91 8.13
C LEU A 353 21.38 -5.38 8.47
N LEU A 354 20.41 -4.98 7.65
CA LEU A 354 19.05 -5.51 7.70
C LEU A 354 18.70 -6.18 6.38
N LEU A 355 18.27 -7.42 6.44
CA LEU A 355 17.69 -8.17 5.33
C LEU A 355 16.17 -8.19 5.49
N LYS A 356 15.44 -7.75 4.47
CA LYS A 356 13.99 -7.91 4.38
C LYS A 356 13.66 -9.06 3.45
N THR A 357 12.67 -9.89 3.80
CA THR A 357 12.06 -10.90 2.93
C THR A 357 10.57 -11.09 3.32
N ASP A 358 9.84 -11.89 2.55
CA ASP A 358 8.44 -12.26 2.81
C ASP A 358 8.35 -13.74 3.26
N ASP A 359 7.25 -14.11 3.91
CA ASP A 359 7.05 -15.46 4.44
C ASP A 359 6.76 -16.53 3.38
N ASP A 360 6.49 -16.13 2.14
CA ASP A 360 6.31 -16.98 0.97
C ASP A 360 7.57 -17.06 0.06
N CYS A 361 8.73 -16.65 0.58
CA CYS A 361 9.99 -16.62 -0.15
C CYS A 361 10.95 -17.75 0.26
N TYR A 362 11.55 -18.41 -0.74
CA TYR A 362 12.78 -19.15 -0.55
C TYR A 362 13.92 -18.18 -0.27
N ILE A 363 14.82 -18.47 0.67
CA ILE A 363 16.01 -17.65 0.92
C ILE A 363 17.24 -18.45 1.38
N ASP A 364 18.32 -18.44 0.60
CA ASP A 364 19.59 -19.08 0.96
C ASP A 364 20.49 -18.11 1.74
N LEU A 365 20.31 -18.07 3.06
CA LEU A 365 21.09 -17.16 3.91
C LEU A 365 22.60 -17.43 3.87
N GLU A 366 23.04 -18.68 3.72
CA GLU A 366 24.48 -18.98 3.63
C GLU A 366 25.06 -18.37 2.35
N ALA A 367 24.37 -18.51 1.22
CA ALA A 367 24.76 -17.87 -0.04
C ALA A 367 24.77 -16.34 0.07
N VAL A 368 23.76 -15.74 0.73
CA VAL A 368 23.70 -14.30 0.98
C VAL A 368 24.93 -13.83 1.75
N PHE A 369 25.28 -14.49 2.85
CA PHE A 369 26.44 -14.13 3.68
C PHE A 369 27.78 -14.29 2.94
N ASN A 370 27.94 -15.37 2.19
CA ASN A 370 29.12 -15.58 1.35
C ASN A 370 29.28 -14.45 0.34
N ARG A 371 28.17 -13.98 -0.25
CA ARG A 371 28.18 -12.91 -1.25
C ARG A 371 28.46 -11.54 -0.63
N ILE A 372 27.92 -11.24 0.56
CA ILE A 372 28.26 -10.04 1.35
C ILE A 372 29.78 -9.96 1.56
N ALA A 373 30.39 -11.06 2.01
CA ALA A 373 31.83 -11.10 2.26
C ALA A 373 32.67 -11.00 0.97
N GLN A 374 32.23 -11.64 -0.12
CA GLN A 374 32.95 -11.62 -1.40
C GLN A 374 32.90 -10.24 -2.09
N GLU A 375 31.76 -9.55 -2.00
CA GLU A 375 31.56 -8.26 -2.66
C GLU A 375 31.84 -7.05 -1.75
N ASN A 376 32.23 -7.28 -0.48
CA ASN A 376 32.43 -6.25 0.55
C ASN A 376 31.19 -5.35 0.71
N LEU A 377 30.02 -5.98 0.92
CA LEU A 377 28.73 -5.31 1.09
C LEU A 377 28.42 -5.07 2.57
N ASP A 378 29.36 -4.44 3.27
CA ASP A 378 29.30 -4.12 4.70
C ASP A 378 29.54 -2.62 4.99
N GLY A 379 29.63 -1.80 3.93
CA GLY A 379 29.79 -0.35 4.01
C GLY A 379 28.49 0.39 4.33
N PRO A 380 28.57 1.72 4.52
CA PRO A 380 27.38 2.56 4.69
C PRO A 380 26.68 2.85 3.35
N ASN A 381 25.44 3.32 3.45
CA ASN A 381 24.61 3.84 2.35
C ASN A 381 24.51 2.92 1.12
N PHE A 382 24.27 1.62 1.32
CA PHE A 382 24.02 0.69 0.21
C PHE A 382 22.68 -0.04 0.34
N TRP A 383 22.15 -0.38 -0.83
CA TRP A 383 20.93 -1.17 -0.98
C TRP A 383 21.18 -2.26 -2.02
N TRP A 384 21.13 -3.51 -1.60
CA TRP A 384 21.47 -4.67 -2.42
C TRP A 384 20.23 -5.55 -2.66
N GLY A 385 19.99 -5.88 -3.93
CA GLY A 385 18.87 -6.69 -4.38
C GLY A 385 18.75 -6.65 -5.91
N ASN A 386 17.61 -7.08 -6.43
CA ASN A 386 17.28 -6.96 -7.85
C ASN A 386 16.29 -5.84 -8.08
N PHE A 387 16.61 -4.86 -8.93
CA PHE A 387 15.83 -3.63 -9.06
C PHE A 387 14.97 -3.58 -10.32
N ARG A 388 13.69 -3.22 -10.14
CA ARG A 388 12.83 -2.78 -11.24
C ARG A 388 13.08 -1.29 -11.50
N LEU A 389 13.13 -0.92 -12.78
CA LEU A 389 13.37 0.46 -13.23
C LEU A 389 12.21 0.93 -14.10
N ASN A 390 11.81 2.20 -13.94
CA ASN A 390 10.76 2.84 -14.74
C ASN A 390 9.45 2.03 -14.81
N TRP A 391 9.09 1.37 -13.70
CA TRP A 391 7.86 0.60 -13.63
C TRP A 391 6.66 1.55 -13.65
N ALA A 392 5.70 1.28 -14.53
CA ALA A 392 4.49 2.09 -14.64
C ALA A 392 3.66 1.98 -13.36
N VAL A 393 3.03 3.09 -12.98
CA VAL A 393 2.18 3.15 -11.79
C VAL A 393 0.83 2.57 -12.15
N ASP A 394 0.50 1.40 -11.58
CA ASP A 394 -0.81 0.82 -11.76
C ASP A 394 -1.88 1.75 -11.18
N ARG A 395 -2.87 2.16 -11.98
CA ARG A 395 -4.03 2.92 -11.51
C ARG A 395 -5.27 2.06 -11.30
N THR A 396 -5.17 0.75 -11.50
CA THR A 396 -6.28 -0.18 -11.31
C THR A 396 -5.81 -1.50 -10.69
N GLY A 397 -6.76 -2.29 -10.19
CA GLY A 397 -6.49 -3.62 -9.64
C GLY A 397 -5.77 -3.62 -8.29
N LYS A 398 -5.19 -4.77 -7.93
CA LYS A 398 -4.50 -5.00 -6.64
C LYS A 398 -3.37 -4.00 -6.37
N TRP A 399 -2.67 -3.59 -7.42
CA TRP A 399 -1.49 -2.74 -7.36
C TRP A 399 -1.82 -1.25 -7.49
N GLN A 400 -3.10 -0.90 -7.58
CA GLN A 400 -3.57 0.48 -7.76
C GLN A 400 -2.96 1.45 -6.73
N GLU A 401 -2.36 2.52 -7.24
CA GLU A 401 -1.84 3.66 -6.50
C GLU A 401 -2.33 4.97 -7.13
N LEU A 402 -3.21 5.68 -6.44
CA LEU A 402 -3.88 6.88 -6.97
C LEU A 402 -3.22 8.18 -6.52
N GLU A 403 -2.47 8.15 -5.43
CA GLU A 403 -1.91 9.33 -4.79
C GLU A 403 -0.48 9.62 -5.24
N TYR A 404 0.18 8.68 -5.92
CA TYR A 404 1.51 8.91 -6.49
C TYR A 404 1.42 9.69 -7.81
N PRO A 405 2.03 10.88 -7.93
CA PRO A 405 1.74 11.81 -9.03
C PRO A 405 2.48 11.51 -10.34
N SER A 406 3.57 10.75 -10.29
CA SER A 406 4.35 10.39 -11.48
C SER A 406 3.70 9.20 -12.21
N PRO A 407 3.87 9.06 -13.54
CA PRO A 407 3.43 7.87 -14.28
C PRO A 407 4.30 6.63 -14.04
N ALA A 408 5.52 6.82 -13.50
CA ALA A 408 6.45 5.73 -13.21
C ALA A 408 7.13 5.90 -11.85
N TYR A 409 7.37 4.78 -11.19
CA TYR A 409 8.08 4.75 -9.91
C TYR A 409 9.59 4.94 -10.07
N PRO A 410 10.29 5.48 -9.04
CA PRO A 410 11.74 5.36 -8.93
C PRO A 410 12.13 3.88 -8.86
N ALA A 411 13.43 3.58 -8.96
CA ALA A 411 13.85 2.19 -8.82
C ALA A 411 13.51 1.61 -7.46
N PHE A 412 13.00 0.37 -7.45
CA PHE A 412 12.74 -0.38 -6.23
C PHE A 412 13.24 -1.82 -6.36
N ALA A 413 13.68 -2.39 -5.25
CA ALA A 413 14.04 -3.80 -5.19
C ALA A 413 12.79 -4.68 -5.30
N CYS A 414 12.88 -5.84 -5.95
CA CYS A 414 11.80 -6.80 -6.04
C CYS A 414 11.38 -7.33 -4.67
N GLY A 415 10.10 -7.70 -4.53
CA GLY A 415 9.50 -8.10 -3.25
C GLY A 415 10.16 -9.30 -2.55
N SER A 416 10.86 -10.16 -3.30
CA SER A 416 11.52 -11.39 -2.79
C SER A 416 12.62 -11.15 -1.76
N GLY A 417 13.13 -9.92 -1.66
CA GLY A 417 14.00 -9.50 -0.58
C GLY A 417 15.12 -8.57 -1.02
N TYR A 418 15.74 -7.94 -0.02
CA TYR A 418 16.89 -7.06 -0.21
C TYR A 418 17.65 -6.88 1.10
N VAL A 419 18.87 -6.36 1.01
CA VAL A 419 19.72 -5.99 2.15
C VAL A 419 19.99 -4.49 2.12
N ILE A 420 19.89 -3.84 3.28
CA ILE A 420 20.21 -2.41 3.47
C ILE A 420 21.16 -2.22 4.65
N SER A 421 22.02 -1.20 4.55
CA SER A 421 22.95 -0.82 5.61
C SER A 421 22.23 -0.15 6.79
N LYS A 422 22.81 -0.27 7.99
CA LYS A 422 22.26 0.30 9.23
C LYS A 422 21.90 1.78 9.13
N ASP A 423 22.73 2.61 8.51
CA ASP A 423 22.50 4.06 8.39
C ASP A 423 21.23 4.40 7.60
N ILE A 424 20.86 3.56 6.63
CA ILE A 424 19.59 3.67 5.91
C ILE A 424 18.42 3.29 6.84
N VAL A 425 18.55 2.19 7.59
CA VAL A 425 17.53 1.77 8.56
C VAL A 425 17.31 2.85 9.62
N ASP A 426 18.39 3.44 10.15
CA ASP A 426 18.34 4.54 11.13
C ASP A 426 17.61 5.76 10.55
N TRP A 427 17.88 6.11 9.29
CA TRP A 427 17.19 7.22 8.62
C TRP A 427 15.70 6.95 8.42
N LEU A 428 15.34 5.74 7.96
CA LEU A 428 13.94 5.35 7.74
C LEU A 428 13.16 5.30 9.06
N ALA A 429 13.75 4.73 10.11
CA ALA A 429 13.19 4.70 11.45
C ALA A 429 13.00 6.12 12.01
N GLY A 430 14.01 6.98 11.88
CA GLY A 430 13.96 8.37 12.36
C GLY A 430 12.93 9.25 11.62
N ASN A 431 12.60 8.90 10.38
CA ASN A 431 11.65 9.65 9.55
C ASN A 431 10.29 8.96 9.37
N SER A 432 10.06 7.82 10.03
CA SER A 432 8.90 6.94 9.79
C SER A 432 7.54 7.65 9.85
N ARG A 433 7.38 8.68 10.70
CA ARG A 433 6.13 9.44 10.85
C ARG A 433 5.90 10.49 9.76
N ARG A 434 6.94 10.80 8.98
CA ARG A 434 6.94 11.83 7.92
C ARG A 434 6.91 11.21 6.53
N LEU A 435 7.32 9.95 6.42
CA LEU A 435 7.31 9.21 5.16
C LEU A 435 5.88 8.81 4.83
N LYS A 436 5.43 9.20 3.63
CA LYS A 436 4.15 8.76 3.10
C LYS A 436 4.27 7.32 2.63
N THR A 437 3.32 6.48 3.03
CA THR A 437 3.18 5.11 2.54
C THR A 437 2.37 5.10 1.25
N TYR A 438 2.83 4.33 0.28
CA TYR A 438 2.14 4.10 -0.99
C TYR A 438 1.79 2.61 -1.11
N GLN A 439 0.96 2.26 -2.08
CA GLN A 439 0.63 0.88 -2.34
C GLN A 439 1.89 0.10 -2.73
N GLY A 440 2.16 -0.98 -1.98
CA GLY A 440 3.36 -1.81 -2.13
C GLY A 440 4.50 -1.34 -1.23
N GLU A 441 5.05 -2.27 -0.46
CA GLU A 441 6.21 -2.01 0.40
C GLU A 441 7.47 -1.73 -0.41
N ASP A 442 7.70 -2.53 -1.44
CA ASP A 442 8.81 -2.39 -2.39
C ASP A 442 8.79 -1.02 -3.09
N VAL A 443 7.63 -0.64 -3.64
CA VAL A 443 7.41 0.66 -4.27
C VAL A 443 7.60 1.80 -3.27
N SER A 444 7.03 1.69 -2.07
CA SER A 444 7.21 2.68 -1.00
C SER A 444 8.69 2.84 -0.64
N MET A 445 9.42 1.74 -0.51
CA MET A 445 10.86 1.74 -0.30
C MET A 445 11.60 2.44 -1.43
N GLY A 446 11.27 2.18 -2.70
CA GLY A 446 11.85 2.89 -3.84
C GLY A 446 11.66 4.41 -3.77
N ILE A 447 10.47 4.87 -3.38
CA ILE A 447 10.16 6.30 -3.22
C ILE A 447 10.96 6.90 -2.06
N TRP A 448 11.03 6.23 -0.90
CA TRP A 448 11.83 6.73 0.23
C TRP A 448 13.32 6.75 -0.09
N MET A 449 13.82 5.72 -0.77
CA MET A 449 15.22 5.61 -1.21
C MET A 449 15.59 6.66 -2.25
N ALA A 450 14.63 7.18 -3.02
CA ALA A 450 14.88 8.31 -3.92
C ALA A 450 15.30 9.59 -3.16
N ALA A 451 14.86 9.75 -1.91
CA ALA A 451 15.29 10.86 -1.06
C ALA A 451 16.67 10.62 -0.41
N ILE A 452 17.01 9.35 -0.12
CA ILE A 452 18.29 8.96 0.50
C ILE A 452 19.42 8.92 -0.54
N GLY A 453 19.14 8.39 -1.73
CA GLY A 453 20.12 8.20 -2.80
C GLY A 453 21.20 7.15 -2.48
N PRO A 454 20.85 5.91 -2.10
CA PRO A 454 21.84 4.89 -1.76
C PRO A 454 22.56 4.36 -3.00
N LYS A 455 23.74 3.78 -2.79
CA LYS A 455 24.41 2.98 -3.81
C LYS A 455 23.63 1.68 -4.00
N ARG A 456 22.95 1.53 -5.13
CA ARG A 456 22.25 0.30 -5.50
C ARG A 456 23.24 -0.74 -6.00
N HIS A 457 23.20 -1.94 -5.42
CA HIS A 457 23.92 -3.12 -5.86
C HIS A 457 22.94 -4.06 -6.55
N GLN A 458 22.98 -4.10 -7.87
CA GLN A 458 22.10 -4.94 -8.69
C GLN A 458 22.61 -6.37 -8.73
N ASP A 459 21.74 -7.32 -8.35
CA ASP A 459 22.08 -8.75 -8.35
C ASP A 459 20.86 -9.58 -8.76
N SER A 460 20.97 -10.25 -9.91
CA SER A 460 19.87 -11.01 -10.51
C SER A 460 19.53 -12.30 -9.77
N LEU A 461 20.35 -12.75 -8.81
CA LEU A 461 20.07 -13.95 -8.02
C LEU A 461 19.01 -13.71 -6.94
N TRP A 462 18.62 -12.45 -6.69
CA TRP A 462 17.36 -12.11 -6.04
C TRP A 462 16.26 -12.18 -7.10
N LEU A 463 15.57 -13.32 -7.20
CA LEU A 463 14.61 -13.52 -8.29
C LEU A 463 13.37 -12.66 -8.06
N CYS A 464 12.91 -11.97 -9.09
CA CYS A 464 11.75 -11.07 -9.01
C CYS A 464 10.41 -11.79 -9.21
N GLU A 465 10.45 -12.99 -9.77
CA GLU A 465 9.30 -13.81 -10.15
C GLU A 465 9.48 -15.21 -9.57
N LYS A 466 8.38 -15.98 -9.50
CA LYS A 466 8.38 -17.37 -9.05
C LYS A 466 9.10 -18.28 -10.05
N THR A 467 10.41 -18.29 -9.98
CA THR A 467 11.31 -19.10 -10.79
C THR A 467 12.32 -19.80 -9.90
N CYS A 468 12.85 -20.94 -10.34
CA CYS A 468 13.92 -21.61 -9.62
C CYS A 468 15.18 -21.60 -10.48
N GLU A 469 16.24 -20.96 -9.99
CA GLU A 469 17.53 -20.89 -10.65
C GLU A 469 18.63 -21.41 -9.73
N THR A 470 19.57 -22.18 -10.28
CA THR A 470 20.74 -22.67 -9.54
C THR A 470 21.53 -21.49 -8.98
N GLY A 471 21.75 -21.51 -7.65
CA GLY A 471 22.46 -20.45 -6.94
C GLY A 471 21.63 -19.21 -6.61
N MET A 472 20.30 -19.25 -6.81
CA MET A 472 19.41 -18.16 -6.39
C MET A 472 19.57 -17.86 -4.89
N LEU A 473 19.57 -16.56 -4.56
CA LEU A 473 19.60 -16.08 -3.18
C LEU A 473 18.19 -16.04 -2.60
N SER A 474 17.22 -15.62 -3.41
CA SER A 474 15.81 -15.59 -3.04
C SER A 474 14.90 -15.90 -4.23
N SER A 475 13.70 -16.40 -3.95
CA SER A 475 12.63 -16.54 -4.94
C SER A 475 11.25 -16.51 -4.27
N PRO A 476 10.29 -15.70 -4.75
CA PRO A 476 9.03 -15.42 -4.05
C PRO A 476 7.85 -16.31 -4.48
N GLN A 477 6.71 -16.15 -3.79
CA GLN A 477 5.38 -16.66 -4.17
C GLN A 477 5.21 -18.19 -4.10
N TYR A 478 5.83 -18.83 -3.12
CA TYR A 478 5.70 -20.28 -2.90
C TYR A 478 4.67 -20.62 -1.82
N SER A 479 3.97 -21.74 -2.01
CA SER A 479 3.16 -22.33 -0.95
C SER A 479 4.04 -22.97 0.14
N PRO A 480 3.49 -23.30 1.32
CA PRO A 480 4.19 -24.04 2.36
C PRO A 480 4.83 -25.35 1.84
N GLU A 481 4.12 -26.11 1.01
CA GLU A 481 4.59 -27.37 0.44
C GLU A 481 5.74 -27.16 -0.56
N GLU A 482 5.63 -26.15 -1.42
CA GLU A 482 6.67 -25.83 -2.39
C GLU A 482 7.94 -25.34 -1.70
N LEU A 483 7.83 -24.47 -0.69
CA LEU A 483 8.98 -24.02 0.12
C LEU A 483 9.68 -25.19 0.80
N SER A 484 8.88 -26.09 1.41
CA SER A 484 9.41 -27.31 2.03
C SER A 484 10.17 -28.13 0.98
N LYS A 485 9.62 -28.25 -0.24
CA LYS A 485 10.24 -29.04 -1.30
C LYS A 485 11.57 -28.47 -1.79
N LEU A 486 11.66 -27.16 -1.96
CA LEU A 486 12.90 -26.49 -2.36
C LEU A 486 14.01 -26.73 -1.32
N TRP A 487 13.68 -26.68 -0.03
CA TRP A 487 14.63 -26.91 1.05
C TRP A 487 15.03 -28.37 1.19
N GLU A 488 14.12 -29.32 1.01
CA GLU A 488 14.47 -30.74 0.93
C GLU A 488 15.50 -31.01 -0.17
N LEU A 489 15.31 -30.43 -1.36
CA LEU A 489 16.25 -30.57 -2.48
C LEU A 489 17.59 -29.92 -2.14
N LYS A 490 17.57 -28.69 -1.62
CA LYS A 490 18.77 -27.97 -1.19
C LYS A 490 19.59 -28.78 -0.19
N GLU A 491 18.95 -29.38 0.82
CA GLU A 491 19.61 -30.21 1.82
C GLU A 491 20.13 -31.53 1.26
N LEU A 492 19.39 -32.15 0.33
CA LEU A 492 19.76 -33.45 -0.24
C LEU A 492 20.93 -33.37 -1.21
N CYS A 493 20.96 -32.35 -2.08
CA CYS A 493 21.88 -32.29 -3.20
C CYS A 493 22.59 -30.94 -3.39
N GLY A 494 22.30 -29.92 -2.57
CA GLY A 494 22.97 -28.61 -2.60
C GLY A 494 22.33 -27.58 -3.54
N ASP A 495 21.32 -27.98 -4.30
CA ASP A 495 20.58 -27.14 -5.25
C ASP A 495 19.07 -27.25 -4.99
N PRO A 496 18.34 -26.13 -4.86
CA PRO A 496 16.91 -26.14 -4.54
C PRO A 496 16.01 -26.50 -5.74
N CYS A 497 16.53 -26.47 -6.96
CA CYS A 497 15.76 -26.61 -8.20
C CYS A 497 15.85 -28.02 -8.80
N GLN A 498 17.01 -28.67 -8.66
CA GLN A 498 17.24 -29.99 -9.21
C GLN A 498 18.29 -30.77 -8.42
N CYS A 499 18.07 -32.08 -8.29
CA CYS A 499 19.13 -32.99 -7.86
C CYS A 499 19.64 -33.75 -9.09
N GLU A 500 20.87 -33.47 -9.51
CA GLU A 500 21.55 -34.39 -10.41
C GLU A 500 21.73 -35.72 -9.66
N ALA A 501 21.21 -36.81 -10.24
CA ALA A 501 21.46 -38.14 -9.70
C ALA A 501 22.99 -38.32 -9.68
N LYS A 502 23.58 -38.42 -8.48
CA LYS A 502 24.99 -38.79 -8.34
C LYS A 502 25.17 -40.15 -9.03
N ASP A 503 25.69 -40.12 -10.24
CA ASP A 503 25.99 -41.31 -11.02
C ASP A 503 27.18 -42.00 -10.33
N ASN A 504 26.88 -42.88 -9.38
CA ASN A 504 27.86 -43.76 -8.74
C ASN A 504 28.35 -44.78 -9.78
N ARG A 505 29.23 -44.33 -10.68
CA ARG A 505 30.16 -45.18 -11.43
C ARG A 505 31.58 -44.78 -11.08
N SER A 506 31.93 -44.94 -9.81
CA SER A 506 33.32 -45.12 -9.43
C SER A 506 33.80 -46.47 -9.97
N SER A 507 34.75 -46.40 -10.91
CA SER A 507 35.90 -47.30 -11.01
C SER A 507 35.63 -48.78 -10.72
N ASP A 508 35.40 -49.56 -11.77
CA ASP A 508 35.83 -50.95 -11.73
C ASP A 508 36.73 -51.30 -12.91
N THR A 509 37.66 -52.16 -12.57
CA THR A 509 38.95 -52.43 -13.16
C THR A 509 38.89 -53.07 -14.54
N GLY A 510 39.97 -52.89 -15.30
CA GLY A 510 40.02 -53.24 -16.71
C GLY A 510 39.87 -54.72 -17.03
N THR A 511 39.41 -54.99 -18.25
CA THR A 511 39.85 -56.17 -19.00
C THR A 511 39.81 -55.85 -20.49
N LEU A 512 40.91 -56.15 -21.18
CA LEU A 512 41.06 -56.04 -22.63
C LEU A 512 39.92 -56.73 -23.38
N ARG A 513 39.46 -56.12 -24.48
CA ARG A 513 39.30 -56.81 -25.77
C ARG A 513 39.31 -55.83 -26.96
N ARG A 514 40.10 -56.22 -27.96
CA ARG A 514 40.34 -55.57 -29.26
C ARG A 514 39.12 -55.61 -30.19
N ARG A 515 39.23 -54.79 -31.26
CA ARG A 515 38.59 -54.81 -32.59
C ARG A 515 37.29 -54.00 -32.67
N ASP A 516 37.00 -53.24 -33.72
CA ASP A 516 37.62 -53.01 -35.03
C ASP A 516 37.13 -51.68 -35.61
N ASN A 517 37.82 -51.26 -36.66
CA ASN A 517 37.72 -50.04 -37.45
C ASN A 517 36.39 -49.79 -38.21
N SER A 518 35.96 -48.51 -38.18
CA SER A 518 35.41 -47.71 -39.31
C SER A 518 33.90 -47.79 -39.66
N PRO A 519 33.36 -46.89 -40.53
CA PRO A 519 32.49 -45.77 -40.08
C PRO A 519 31.18 -45.65 -40.87
N PHE A 520 30.12 -45.00 -40.39
CA PHE A 520 29.13 -44.40 -41.31
C PHE A 520 28.40 -43.19 -40.72
N THR A 521 28.57 -42.09 -41.45
CA THR A 521 27.73 -40.91 -41.62
C THR A 521 26.25 -41.24 -41.87
N PHE A 522 25.34 -40.55 -41.20
CA PHE A 522 24.56 -39.42 -41.74
C PHE A 522 24.01 -38.57 -40.59
#